data_AF-A0A9D8F284-F1
#
_entry.id   AF-A0A9D8F284-F1
#
_cell.length_a   1.000
_cell.length_b   1.000
_cell.length_c   1.000
_cell.angle_alpha   90.00
_cell.angle_beta   90.00
_cell.angle_gamma   90.00
#
_symmetry.space_group_name_H-M   'P 1'
#
loop_
_entity.id
_entity.type
_entity.pdbx_description
1 polymer ?
#
loop_
_entity_poly.entity_id
_entity_poly.type
_entity_poly.pdbx_seq_one_letter_code
_entity_poly.pdbx_strand_id
1 'polypeptide(L)'
;MSTLPMRLGVGLLAGSVIVYVDHFAFEGEVSPIIIVALLLTATAMATGSWGRRGWVAVGVVWAGVPLAHLVKHVLGLPDTLHPNTYTSILYLAAFTLVVATLGAGAGLLARRLLASSGGRT
;
A
#
# COMPACT_ATOMS: atom_id res chain seq x y z
N MET A 1 -8.38 11.89 20.78
CA MET A 1 -8.34 10.44 21.08
C MET A 1 -7.55 9.72 19.99
N SER A 2 -6.51 9.00 20.41
CA SER A 2 -5.61 8.09 19.69
C SER A 2 -5.65 8.03 18.14
N THR A 3 -5.12 9.05 17.46
CA THR A 3 -5.03 9.04 15.98
C THR A 3 -4.04 8.02 15.42
N LEU A 4 -3.15 7.47 16.24
CA LEU A 4 -2.17 6.47 15.83
C LEU A 4 -2.78 5.06 15.66
N PRO A 5 -3.44 4.45 16.67
CA PRO A 5 -4.03 3.12 16.51
C PRO A 5 -5.10 3.08 15.42
N MET A 6 -5.85 4.17 15.20
CA MET A 6 -6.77 4.26 14.06
C MET A 6 -6.04 4.14 12.72
N ARG A 7 -4.90 4.84 12.55
CA ARG A 7 -4.10 4.78 11.31
C ARG A 7 -3.44 3.44 11.11
N LEU A 8 -2.95 2.84 12.19
CA LEU A 8 -2.43 1.48 12.17
C LEU A 8 -3.54 0.51 11.76
N GLY A 9 -4.72 0.61 12.36
CA GLY A 9 -5.88 -0.22 12.05
C GLY A 9 -6.34 -0.09 10.60
N VAL A 10 -6.48 1.14 10.09
CA VAL A 10 -6.86 1.37 8.67
C VAL A 10 -5.76 0.90 7.73
N GLY A 11 -4.49 1.13 8.07
CA GLY A 11 -3.37 0.66 7.27
C GLY A 11 -3.30 -0.87 7.21
N LEU A 12 -3.53 -1.54 8.34
CA LEU A 12 -3.60 -2.99 8.41
C LEU A 12 -4.77 -3.51 7.58
N LEU A 13 -5.96 -2.93 7.73
CA LEU A 13 -7.14 -3.33 6.98
C LEU A 13 -6.92 -3.21 5.47
N ALA A 14 -6.42 -2.05 5.01
CA ALA A 14 -6.15 -1.83 3.60
C ALA A 14 -5.03 -2.76 3.08
N GLY A 15 -3.96 -2.96 3.85
CA GLY A 15 -2.90 -3.93 3.51
C GLY A 15 -3.44 -5.36 3.39
N SER A 16 -4.28 -5.79 4.33
CA SER A 16 -4.94 -7.10 4.29
C SER A 16 -5.85 -7.26 3.06
N VAL A 17 -6.60 -6.22 2.68
CA VAL A 17 -7.42 -6.24 1.46
C VAL A 17 -6.54 -6.39 0.21
N ILE A 18 -5.42 -5.65 0.11
CA ILE A 18 -4.51 -5.77 -1.02
C ILE A 18 -3.93 -7.18 -1.11
N VAL A 19 -3.47 -7.74 0.01
CA VAL A 19 -2.93 -9.10 0.08
C VAL A 19 -4.00 -10.14 -0.26
N TYR A 20 -5.23 -9.94 0.18
CA TYR A 20 -6.34 -10.81 -0.18
C TYR A 20 -6.62 -10.77 -1.68
N VAL A 21 -6.65 -9.57 -2.28
CA VAL A 21 -6.85 -9.41 -3.73
C VAL A 21 -5.70 -10.04 -4.52
N ASP A 22 -4.45 -9.82 -4.11
CA ASP A 22 -3.26 -10.46 -4.68
C ASP A 22 -3.37 -11.99 -4.67
N HIS A 23 -3.94 -12.56 -3.60
CA HIS A 23 -4.00 -14.00 -3.44
C HIS A 23 -5.22 -14.68 -4.10
N PHE A 24 -6.42 -14.08 -3.99
CA PHE A 24 -7.68 -14.77 -4.31
C PHE A 24 -8.40 -14.29 -5.57
N ALA A 25 -8.13 -13.08 -6.07
CA ALA A 25 -9.04 -12.49 -7.04
C ALA A 25 -9.00 -13.16 -8.43
N PHE A 26 -7.95 -13.92 -8.79
CA PHE A 26 -7.78 -14.46 -10.16
C PHE A 26 -6.94 -15.75 -10.26
N GLU A 27 -7.15 -16.75 -9.39
CA GLU A 27 -6.46 -18.06 -9.50
C GLU A 27 -4.91 -18.00 -9.56
N GLY A 28 -4.30 -16.87 -9.18
CA GLY A 28 -2.85 -16.63 -9.25
C GLY A 28 -2.39 -15.69 -10.39
N GLU A 29 -3.27 -15.26 -11.31
CA GLU A 29 -3.00 -14.28 -12.37
C GLU A 29 -3.54 -12.88 -12.03
N VAL A 30 -3.28 -12.37 -10.83
CA VAL A 30 -3.59 -10.96 -10.56
C VAL A 30 -2.65 -10.12 -11.40
N SER A 31 -3.20 -9.40 -12.38
CA SER A 31 -2.42 -8.43 -13.15
C SER A 31 -1.71 -7.49 -12.18
N PRO A 32 -0.36 -7.40 -12.21
CA PRO A 32 0.41 -6.54 -11.30
C PRO A 32 -0.10 -5.09 -11.26
N ILE A 33 -0.79 -4.67 -12.33
CA ILE A 33 -1.47 -3.38 -12.46
C ILE A 33 -2.52 -3.16 -11.37
N ILE A 34 -3.30 -4.18 -10.99
CA ILE A 34 -4.36 -4.05 -9.98
C ILE A 34 -3.76 -3.78 -8.60
N ILE A 35 -2.71 -4.51 -8.22
CA ILE A 35 -2.02 -4.31 -6.94
C ILE A 35 -1.41 -2.90 -6.89
N VAL A 36 -0.79 -2.47 -8.00
CA VAL A 36 -0.25 -1.11 -8.13
C VAL A 36 -1.35 -0.06 -7.98
N ALA A 37 -2.49 -0.23 -8.65
CA ALA A 37 -3.62 0.70 -8.57
C ALA A 37 -4.22 0.76 -7.16
N LEU A 38 -4.40 -0.38 -6.49
CA LEU A 38 -4.88 -0.45 -5.12
C LEU A 38 -3.90 0.21 -4.15
N LEU A 39 -2.60 -0.06 -4.29
CA LEU A 39 -1.58 0.55 -3.45
C LEU A 39 -1.48 2.07 -3.66
N LEU A 40 -1.52 2.54 -4.91
CA LEU A 40 -1.56 3.97 -5.24
C LEU A 40 -2.77 4.65 -4.61
N THR A 41 -3.96 4.10 -4.82
CA THR A 41 -5.20 4.71 -4.34
C THR A 41 -5.28 4.68 -2.81
N ALA A 42 -4.95 3.57 -2.17
CA ALA A 42 -4.95 3.46 -0.71
C ALA A 42 -3.99 4.46 -0.06
N THR A 43 -2.79 4.59 -0.60
CA THR A 43 -1.77 5.50 -0.05
C THR A 43 -2.08 6.98 -0.33
N ALA A 44 -2.66 7.28 -1.50
CA ALA A 44 -3.17 8.61 -1.81
C ALA A 44 -4.34 9.02 -0.89
N MET A 45 -5.28 8.12 -0.62
CA MET A 45 -6.37 8.38 0.32
C MET A 45 -5.83 8.61 1.74
N ALA A 46 -4.90 7.77 2.21
CA ALA A 46 -4.33 7.89 3.55
C ALA A 46 -3.69 9.26 3.79
N THR A 47 -2.86 9.75 2.87
CA THR A 47 -2.25 11.08 3.00
C THR A 47 -3.17 12.22 2.59
N GLY A 48 -4.14 11.99 1.71
CA GLY A 48 -5.19 12.95 1.39
C GLY A 48 -6.03 13.31 2.63
N SER A 49 -6.45 12.29 3.39
CA SER A 49 -7.26 12.47 4.60
C SER A 49 -6.43 12.96 5.79
N TRP A 50 -5.29 12.34 6.08
CA TRP A 50 -4.50 12.62 7.29
C TRP A 50 -3.24 13.46 7.07
N GLY A 51 -2.94 13.84 5.83
CA GLY A 51 -1.81 14.72 5.52
C GLY A 51 -0.49 14.01 5.81
N ARG A 52 0.50 14.74 6.32
CA ARG A 52 1.79 14.16 6.74
C ARG A 52 1.64 13.05 7.79
N ARG A 53 0.57 13.08 8.59
CA ARG A 53 0.35 12.02 9.58
C ARG A 53 -0.14 10.71 8.97
N GLY A 54 -0.60 10.74 7.71
CA GLY A 54 -1.02 9.55 6.96
C GLY A 54 0.13 8.63 6.55
N TRP A 55 1.39 9.09 6.61
CA TRP A 55 2.57 8.28 6.30
C TRP A 55 2.68 7.01 7.15
N VAL A 56 2.16 7.02 8.37
CA VAL A 56 2.10 5.80 9.21
C VAL A 56 1.21 4.74 8.55
N ALA A 57 0.02 5.12 8.09
CA ALA A 57 -0.88 4.19 7.41
C ALA A 57 -0.26 3.72 6.08
N VAL A 58 0.38 4.61 5.32
CA VAL A 58 1.11 4.26 4.08
C VAL A 58 2.16 3.18 4.34
N GLY A 59 2.98 3.35 5.39
CA GLY A 59 4.01 2.38 5.74
C GLY A 59 3.43 1.00 6.09
N VAL A 60 2.33 0.98 6.83
CA VAL A 60 1.65 -0.28 7.19
C VAL A 60 1.02 -0.96 5.97
N VAL A 61 0.32 -0.22 5.10
CA VAL A 61 -0.26 -0.75 3.87
C VAL A 61 0.83 -1.32 2.97
N TRP A 62 1.92 -0.56 2.78
CA TRP A 62 3.07 -1.00 1.99
C TRP A 62 3.67 -2.27 2.55
N ALA A 63 3.97 -2.31 3.85
CA ALA A 63 4.64 -3.45 4.48
C ALA A 63 3.84 -4.76 4.33
N GLY A 64 2.50 -4.68 4.28
CA GLY A 64 1.64 -5.85 4.09
C GLY A 64 1.96 -6.66 2.83
N VAL A 65 2.30 -5.99 1.71
CA VAL A 65 2.55 -6.65 0.42
C VAL A 65 3.81 -7.53 0.45
N PRO A 66 5.04 -7.01 0.68
CA PRO A 66 6.23 -7.84 0.71
C PRO A 66 6.23 -8.82 1.89
N LEU A 67 5.59 -8.49 3.02
CA LEU A 67 5.46 -9.44 4.13
C LEU A 67 4.61 -10.66 3.76
N ALA A 68 3.55 -10.51 2.96
CA ALA A 68 2.75 -11.64 2.52
C ALA A 68 3.58 -12.64 1.69
N HIS A 69 4.37 -12.15 0.73
CA HIS A 69 5.25 -13.00 -0.07
C HIS A 69 6.40 -13.58 0.77
N LEU A 70 6.96 -12.82 1.70
CA LEU A 70 7.98 -13.33 2.63
C LEU A 70 7.42 -14.47 3.49
N VAL A 71 6.22 -14.32 4.04
CA VAL A 71 5.58 -15.37 4.84
C VAL A 71 5.30 -16.61 3.98
N LYS A 72 4.77 -16.45 2.75
CA LYS A 72 4.57 -17.56 1.82
C LYS A 72 5.89 -18.29 1.52
N HIS A 73 6.96 -17.55 1.24
CA HIS A 73 8.30 -18.10 0.99
C HIS A 73 8.85 -18.88 2.18
N VAL A 74 8.80 -18.30 3.39
CA VAL A 74 9.30 -18.94 4.62
C VAL A 74 8.51 -20.21 4.95
N LEU A 75 7.21 -20.23 4.66
CA LEU A 75 6.34 -21.38 4.88
C LEU A 75 6.33 -22.39 3.72
N GLY A 76 7.07 -22.14 2.64
CA GLY A 76 7.10 -23.01 1.45
C GLY A 76 5.76 -23.11 0.72
N LEU A 77 4.91 -22.08 0.84
CA LEU A 77 3.60 -22.03 0.19
C LEU A 77 3.74 -21.62 -1.29
N PRO A 78 2.81 -22.04 -2.16
CA PRO A 78 2.74 -21.54 -3.52
C PRO A 78 2.55 -20.01 -3.51
N ASP A 79 3.31 -19.33 -4.35
CA ASP A 79 3.33 -17.87 -4.44
C ASP A 79 3.16 -17.42 -5.89
N THR A 80 2.59 -16.24 -6.09
CA THR A 80 2.43 -15.63 -7.42
C THR A 80 3.75 -15.08 -7.93
N LEU A 81 4.66 -14.70 -7.04
CA LEU A 81 5.97 -14.17 -7.37
C LEU A 81 6.92 -15.27 -7.87
N HIS A 82 7.23 -15.26 -9.17
CA HIS A 82 8.18 -16.18 -9.78
C HIS A 82 9.35 -15.43 -10.44
N PRO A 83 10.62 -15.75 -10.12
CA PRO A 83 11.05 -16.76 -9.15
C PRO A 83 10.81 -16.31 -7.70
N ASN A 84 10.36 -17.21 -6.83
CA ASN A 84 10.13 -16.93 -5.41
C ASN A 84 11.45 -17.01 -4.62
N THR A 85 12.19 -15.90 -4.59
CA THR A 85 13.46 -15.78 -3.85
C THR A 85 13.44 -14.55 -2.95
N TYR A 86 14.26 -14.54 -1.89
CA TYR A 86 14.46 -13.34 -1.06
C TYR A 86 14.79 -12.09 -1.88
N THR A 87 15.59 -12.24 -2.94
CA THR A 87 15.95 -11.15 -3.84
C THR A 87 14.75 -10.61 -4.61
N SER A 88 13.91 -11.50 -5.17
CA SER A 88 12.69 -11.10 -5.87
C SER A 88 11.71 -10.39 -4.93
N ILE A 89 11.55 -10.89 -3.70
CA ILE A 89 10.69 -10.29 -2.68
C ILE A 89 11.22 -8.90 -2.29
N LEU A 90 12.54 -8.74 -2.20
CA LEU A 90 13.18 -7.46 -1.94
C LEU A 90 12.95 -6.47 -3.09
N TYR A 91 13.07 -6.91 -4.35
CA TYR A 91 12.75 -6.06 -5.50
C TYR A 91 11.27 -5.66 -5.52
N LEU A 92 10.37 -6.57 -5.18
CA LEU A 92 8.95 -6.28 -5.03
C LEU A 92 8.70 -5.25 -3.93
N ALA A 93 9.37 -5.38 -2.77
CA ALA A 93 9.29 -4.43 -1.67
C ALA A 93 9.74 -3.03 -2.10
N ALA A 94 10.85 -2.94 -2.84
CA ALA A 94 11.37 -1.68 -3.36
C ALA A 94 10.42 -1.05 -4.41
N PHE A 95 9.92 -1.85 -5.35
CA PHE A 95 8.97 -1.39 -6.36
C PHE A 95 7.68 -0.87 -5.74
N THR A 96 7.08 -1.65 -4.85
CA THR A 96 5.85 -1.25 -4.14
C THR A 96 6.08 -0.05 -3.23
N LEU A 97 7.29 0.16 -2.70
CA LEU A 97 7.63 1.37 -1.95
C LEU A 97 7.59 2.62 -2.83
N VAL A 98 8.14 2.55 -4.05
CA VAL A 98 8.04 3.65 -5.03
C VAL A 98 6.58 3.95 -5.35
N VAL A 99 5.78 2.91 -5.60
CA VAL A 99 4.35 3.06 -5.87
C VAL A 99 3.62 3.72 -4.69
N ALA A 100 3.86 3.23 -3.47
CA ALA A 100 3.25 3.76 -2.24
C ALA A 100 3.63 5.22 -1.98
N THR A 101 4.89 5.59 -2.22
CA THR A 101 5.37 6.97 -2.05
C THR A 101 4.80 7.91 -3.11
N LEU A 102 4.64 7.44 -4.36
CA LEU A 102 3.96 8.21 -5.41
C LEU A 102 2.50 8.48 -5.08
N GLY A 103 1.75 7.45 -4.66
CA GLY A 103 0.36 7.60 -4.24
C GLY A 103 0.24 8.54 -3.03
N ALA A 104 1.05 8.33 -2.00
CA ALA A 104 1.13 9.22 -0.84
C ALA A 104 1.47 10.67 -1.23
N GLY A 105 2.39 10.88 -2.15
CA GLY A 105 2.75 12.19 -2.69
C GLY A 105 1.58 12.87 -3.40
N ALA A 106 0.88 12.13 -4.28
CA ALA A 106 -0.30 12.61 -4.98
C ALA A 106 -1.42 13.02 -4.00
N GLY A 107 -1.69 12.21 -2.98
CA GLY A 107 -2.67 12.53 -1.92
C GLY A 107 -2.32 13.80 -1.14
N LEU A 108 -1.03 13.99 -0.79
CA LEU A 108 -0.56 15.22 -0.14
C LEU A 108 -0.73 16.44 -1.04
N LEU A 109 -0.40 16.31 -2.33
CA LEU A 109 -0.52 17.39 -3.29
C LEU A 109 -1.99 17.78 -3.48
N ALA A 110 -2.89 16.82 -3.69
CA ALA A 110 -4.32 17.06 -3.82
C ALA A 110 -4.88 17.79 -2.59
N ARG A 111 -4.52 17.34 -1.38
CA ARG A 111 -4.91 18.02 -0.14
C ARG A 111 -4.43 19.47 -0.09
N ARG A 112 -3.17 19.73 -0.49
CA ARG A 112 -2.61 21.10 -0.50
C ARG A 112 -3.33 21.99 -1.50
N LEU A 113 -3.61 21.48 -2.70
CA LEU A 113 -4.34 22.23 -3.73
C LEU A 113 -5.76 22.59 -3.25
N LEU A 114 -6.48 21.63 -2.65
CA LEU A 114 -7.81 21.88 -2.10
C LEU A 114 -7.79 22.90 -0.95
N ALA A 115 -6.79 22.83 -0.07
CA ALA A 115 -6.63 23.78 1.02
C ALA A 115 -6.30 25.20 0.51
N SER A 116 -5.48 25.33 -0.53
CA SER A 116 -5.13 26.61 -1.14
C SER A 116 -6.30 27.25 -1.89
N SER A 117 -7.18 26.46 -2.49
CA SER A 117 -8.37 26.96 -3.19
C SER A 117 -9.48 27.48 -2.25
N GLY A 118 -9.55 26.95 -1.02
CA GLY A 118 -10.54 27.38 -0.01
C GLY A 118 -10.21 28.69 0.71
N GLY A 119 -9.05 29.31 0.45
CA GLY A 119 -8.61 30.56 1.09
C GLY A 119 -8.81 31.83 0.25
N ARG A 120 -9.57 31.77 -0.85
CA ARG A 120 -9.81 32.90 -1.79
C ARG A 120 -11.26 33.42 -1.78
N THR A 121 -12.01 33.24 -0.70
CA THR A 121 -13.34 33.83 -0.53
C THR A 121 -13.40 34.68 0.72
#